data_AF-A0A3S1A672-F1
#
_entry.id   AF-A0A3S1A672-F1
#
_cell.length_a   1.000
_cell.length_b   1.000
_cell.length_c   1.000
_cell.angle_alpha   90.00
_cell.angle_beta   90.00
_cell.angle_gamma   90.00
#
_symmetry.space_group_name_H-M   'P 1'
#
loop_
_entity.id
_entity.type
_entity.pdbx_description
1 polymer ?
#
loop_
_entity_poly.entity_id
_entity_poly.type
_entity_poly.pdbx_seq_one_letter_code
_entity_poly.pdbx_strand_id
1 'polypeptide(L)'
;RVTQTYDAGACIYFYFAFNYRGISNPVSLYEHIESCAREEILANGGSISHHHGVGKIRKRWLRKTVGDIGLGAMQSVKQYIDPNNIFGNNNLMMGHDLDDGATPVQEPSNVMLPSKL
;
A
#
# COMPACT_ATOMS: atom_id res chain seq x y z
N ARG A 1 -14.93 -6.50 -9.84
CA ARG A 1 -16.23 -5.89 -10.25
C ARG A 1 -16.11 -4.37 -10.23
N VAL A 2 -16.80 -3.66 -11.11
CA VAL A 2 -16.90 -2.19 -11.06
C VAL A 2 -18.03 -1.81 -10.10
N THR A 3 -17.77 -0.93 -9.13
CA THR A 3 -18.72 -0.59 -8.04
C THR A 3 -19.21 0.85 -8.05
N GLN A 4 -18.45 1.75 -8.67
CA GLN A 4 -18.84 3.15 -8.88
C GLN A 4 -18.33 3.61 -10.24
N THR A 5 -19.04 4.58 -10.84
CA THR A 5 -18.63 5.28 -12.05
C THR A 5 -18.56 6.78 -11.76
N TYR A 6 -17.63 7.44 -12.42
CA TYR A 6 -17.35 8.88 -12.31
C TYR A 6 -17.02 9.39 -13.71
N ASP A 7 -17.09 10.72 -13.89
CA ASP A 7 -16.74 11.34 -15.17
C ASP A 7 -15.31 10.98 -15.62
N ALA A 8 -14.37 10.90 -14.66
CA ALA A 8 -12.96 10.64 -14.90
C ALA A 8 -12.53 9.17 -14.68
N GLY A 9 -13.46 8.25 -14.41
CA GLY A 9 -13.09 6.84 -14.19
C GLY A 9 -14.10 6.01 -13.41
N ALA A 10 -13.61 4.97 -12.73
CA ALA A 10 -14.45 4.02 -12.02
C ALA A 10 -13.74 3.43 -10.80
N CYS A 11 -14.51 2.95 -9.82
CA CYS A 11 -13.98 2.14 -8.73
C CYS A 11 -14.04 0.67 -9.09
N ILE A 12 -12.90 -0.02 -8.96
CA ILE A 12 -12.79 -1.46 -9.17
C ILE A 12 -12.57 -2.16 -7.82
N TYR A 13 -13.41 -3.14 -7.52
CA TYR A 13 -13.36 -3.93 -6.31
C TYR A 13 -13.02 -5.40 -6.63
N PHE A 14 -11.99 -5.93 -5.96
CA PHE A 14 -11.53 -7.30 -6.10
C PHE A 14 -11.83 -8.11 -4.84
N TYR A 15 -12.12 -9.40 -5.03
CA TYR A 15 -12.09 -10.40 -3.98
C TYR A 15 -10.96 -11.37 -4.28
N PHE A 16 -10.18 -11.74 -3.28
CA PHE A 16 -9.11 -12.72 -3.40
C PHE A 16 -9.24 -13.73 -2.26
N ALA A 17 -9.18 -15.00 -2.60
CA ALA A 17 -9.22 -16.12 -1.66
C ALA A 17 -8.45 -17.31 -2.26
N PHE A 18 -7.86 -18.14 -1.41
CA PHE A 18 -7.19 -19.36 -1.81
C PHE A 18 -7.27 -20.42 -0.69
N ASN A 19 -7.14 -21.69 -1.06
CA ASN A 19 -7.02 -22.78 -0.09
C ASN A 19 -5.59 -22.82 0.45
N TYR A 20 -5.44 -22.69 1.77
CA TYR A 20 -4.13 -22.61 2.41
C TYR A 20 -3.60 -23.95 2.95
N ARG A 21 -4.33 -25.06 2.77
CA ARG A 21 -3.91 -26.38 3.29
C ARG A 21 -2.53 -26.75 2.75
N GLY A 22 -1.64 -27.15 3.66
CA GLY A 22 -0.25 -27.52 3.33
C GLY A 22 0.71 -26.34 3.20
N ILE A 23 0.26 -25.09 3.36
CA ILE A 23 1.12 -23.90 3.36
C ILE A 23 1.58 -23.62 4.79
N SER A 24 2.89 -23.52 4.99
CA SER A 24 3.51 -23.34 6.32
C SER A 24 3.18 -21.99 6.97
N ASN A 25 3.20 -20.90 6.18
CA ASN A 25 2.87 -19.56 6.66
C ASN A 25 1.90 -18.85 5.71
N PRO A 26 0.59 -19.16 5.79
CA PRO A 26 -0.39 -18.66 4.83
C PRO A 26 -0.71 -17.17 5.00
N VAL A 27 -0.51 -16.62 6.20
CA VAL A 27 -0.70 -15.18 6.46
C VAL A 27 0.36 -14.37 5.73
N SER A 28 1.63 -14.74 5.86
CA SER A 28 2.72 -14.04 5.16
C SER A 28 2.57 -14.16 3.64
N LEU A 29 2.15 -15.32 3.13
CA LEU A 29 1.86 -15.49 1.71
C LEU A 29 0.70 -14.57 1.26
N TYR A 30 -0.39 -14.49 2.03
CA TYR A 30 -1.50 -13.59 1.73
C TYR A 30 -1.03 -12.12 1.72
N GLU A 31 -0.24 -11.70 2.71
CA GLU A 31 0.31 -10.34 2.78
C GLU A 31 1.22 -10.02 1.60
N HIS A 32 2.04 -10.98 1.16
CA HIS A 32 2.88 -10.84 -0.01
C HIS A 32 2.04 -10.69 -1.28
N ILE A 33 1.03 -11.53 -1.48
CA ILE A 33 0.14 -11.44 -2.63
C ILE A 33 -0.64 -10.12 -2.64
N GLU A 34 -1.16 -9.66 -1.49
CA GLU A 34 -1.83 -8.35 -1.40
C GLU A 34 -0.88 -7.19 -1.74
N SER A 35 0.38 -7.29 -1.30
CA SER A 35 1.43 -6.31 -1.62
C SER A 35 1.70 -6.25 -3.12
N CYS A 36 1.93 -7.40 -3.75
CA CYS A 36 2.16 -7.49 -5.20
C CYS A 36 0.95 -6.99 -6.00
N ALA A 37 -0.26 -7.38 -5.59
CA ALA A 37 -1.48 -6.88 -6.21
C ALA A 37 -1.60 -5.36 -6.09
N ARG A 38 -1.14 -4.77 -4.97
CA ARG A 38 -1.14 -3.32 -4.81
C ARG A 38 -0.12 -2.61 -5.70
N GLU A 39 1.09 -3.14 -5.80
CA GLU A 39 2.10 -2.60 -6.73
C GLU A 39 1.57 -2.64 -8.16
N GLU A 40 0.93 -3.73 -8.57
CA GLU A 40 0.34 -3.86 -9.91
C GLU A 40 -0.77 -2.83 -10.15
N ILE A 41 -1.65 -2.61 -9.16
CA ILE A 41 -2.68 -1.56 -9.23
C ILE A 41 -2.04 -0.19 -9.49
N LEU A 42 -0.98 0.15 -8.75
CA LEU A 42 -0.29 1.44 -8.90
C LEU A 42 0.45 1.54 -10.24
N ALA A 43 1.10 0.46 -10.69
CA ALA A 43 1.79 0.39 -11.98
C ALA A 43 0.84 0.60 -13.17
N ASN A 44 -0.42 0.20 -13.04
CA ASN A 44 -1.48 0.40 -14.03
C ASN A 44 -2.28 1.71 -13.84
N GLY A 45 -1.77 2.66 -13.04
CA GLY A 45 -2.40 3.98 -12.86
C GLY A 45 -3.61 4.00 -11.93
N GLY A 46 -3.88 2.92 -11.20
CA GLY A 46 -4.87 2.89 -10.13
C GLY A 46 -4.44 3.68 -8.91
N SER A 47 -5.39 4.17 -8.12
CA SER A 47 -5.09 4.85 -6.86
C SER A 47 -4.78 3.86 -5.74
N ILE A 48 -4.06 4.31 -4.70
CA ILE A 48 -3.74 3.49 -3.53
C ILE A 48 -4.99 2.98 -2.81
N SER A 49 -6.11 3.71 -2.86
CA SER A 49 -7.36 3.32 -2.21
C SER A 49 -8.48 4.21 -2.73
N HIS A 50 -9.63 3.61 -3.01
CA HIS A 50 -10.84 4.39 -3.31
C HIS A 50 -11.54 4.85 -2.02
N HIS A 51 -11.83 3.92 -1.10
CA HIS A 51 -12.64 4.22 0.09
C HIS A 51 -12.20 3.53 1.38
N HIS A 52 -11.34 2.50 1.33
CA HIS A 52 -10.85 1.84 2.55
C HIS A 52 -9.78 2.64 3.31
N GLY A 53 -9.31 3.76 2.75
CA GLY A 53 -8.22 4.56 3.30
C GLY A 53 -6.87 3.83 3.27
N VAL A 54 -5.92 4.37 4.05
CA VAL A 54 -4.51 3.95 4.06
C VAL A 54 -4.16 3.18 5.35
N GLY A 55 -4.51 3.74 6.51
CA GLY A 55 -4.19 3.14 7.81
C GLY A 55 -2.69 2.92 7.99
N LYS A 56 -2.32 1.80 8.64
CA LYS A 56 -0.93 1.29 8.68
C LYS A 56 -0.61 0.43 7.47
N ILE A 57 -1.57 -0.38 7.03
CA ILE A 57 -1.38 -1.43 6.01
C ILE A 57 -0.87 -0.90 4.67
N ARG A 58 -1.27 0.32 4.28
CA ARG A 58 -0.86 0.95 3.01
C ARG A 58 0.14 2.10 3.17
N LYS A 59 0.62 2.35 4.40
CA LYS A 59 1.47 3.50 4.72
C LYS A 59 2.71 3.59 3.81
N ARG A 60 3.32 2.46 3.44
CA ARG A 60 4.52 2.39 2.58
C ARG A 60 4.37 3.01 1.19
N TRP A 61 3.15 3.08 0.63
CA TRP A 61 2.90 3.70 -0.68
C TRP A 61 2.42 5.15 -0.58
N LEU A 62 2.17 5.66 0.62
CA LEU A 62 1.59 6.98 0.81
C LEU A 62 2.49 8.07 0.23
N ARG A 63 3.80 8.04 0.54
CA ARG A 63 4.79 9.00 0.00
C ARG A 63 4.77 9.03 -1.54
N LYS A 64 4.75 7.87 -2.20
CA LYS A 64 4.66 7.78 -3.67
C LYS A 64 3.33 8.32 -4.23
N THR A 65 2.26 8.29 -3.44
CA THR A 65 0.92 8.71 -3.88
C THR A 65 0.70 10.22 -3.72
N VAL A 66 1.13 10.82 -2.60
CA VAL A 66 0.88 12.25 -2.31
C VAL A 66 2.11 13.15 -2.53
N GLY A 67 3.29 12.56 -2.73
CA GLY A 67 4.56 13.26 -2.82
C GLY A 67 5.05 13.81 -1.48
N ASP A 68 6.31 14.22 -1.42
CA ASP A 68 6.94 14.71 -0.18
C ASP A 68 6.30 16.00 0.35
N ILE A 69 5.87 16.91 -0.55
CA ILE A 69 5.19 18.15 -0.17
C ILE A 69 3.84 17.85 0.52
N GLY A 70 3.02 16.99 -0.08
CA GLY A 70 1.75 16.58 0.51
C GLY A 70 1.94 15.84 1.83
N LEU A 71 2.99 15.01 1.90
CA LEU A 71 3.37 14.32 3.12
C LEU A 71 3.74 15.31 4.24
N GLY A 72 4.62 16.26 3.95
CA GLY A 72 5.07 17.29 4.89
C GLY A 72 3.93 18.20 5.37
N ALA A 73 3.00 18.56 4.47
CA ALA A 73 1.82 19.34 4.83
C ALA A 73 0.91 18.61 5.83
N MET A 74 0.66 17.31 5.63
CA MET A 74 -0.12 16.52 6.60
C MET A 74 0.61 16.38 7.94
N GLN A 75 1.94 16.21 7.91
CA GLN A 75 2.76 16.09 9.11
C GLN A 75 2.76 17.38 9.93
N SER A 76 2.88 18.55 9.28
CA SER A 76 2.85 19.84 9.98
C SER A 76 1.51 20.10 10.65
N VAL A 77 0.40 19.76 9.99
CA VAL A 77 -0.95 19.83 10.58
C VAL A 77 -1.07 18.92 11.80
N LYS A 78 -0.60 17.67 11.73
CA LYS A 78 -0.61 16.73 12.87
C LYS A 78 0.20 17.26 14.04
N GLN A 79 1.41 17.78 13.79
CA GLN A 79 2.29 18.31 14.84
C GLN A 79 1.70 19.55 15.52
N TYR A 80 1.01 20.41 14.76
CA TYR A 80 0.35 21.60 15.32
C TYR A 80 -0.87 21.23 16.18
N ILE A 81 -1.72 20.33 15.69
CA ILE A 81 -2.99 19.97 16.37
C ILE A 81 -2.76 19.02 17.55
N ASP A 82 -1.81 18.09 17.43
CA ASP A 82 -1.56 17.06 18.45
C ASP A 82 -0.05 16.88 18.70
N PRO A 83 0.62 17.90 19.28
CA PRO A 83 2.07 17.90 19.48
C PRO A 83 2.56 16.80 20.43
N ASN A 84 1.70 16.37 21.36
CA ASN A 84 2.01 15.29 22.31
C ASN A 84 1.59 13.90 21.78
N ASN A 85 1.10 13.84 20.54
CA ASN A 85 0.65 12.62 19.88
C ASN A 85 -0.33 11.77 20.72
N ILE A 86 -1.31 12.43 21.34
CA ILE A 86 -2.39 11.79 22.09
C ILE A 86 -3.20 10.86 21.16
N PHE A 87 -3.45 11.29 19.92
CA PHE A 87 -4.05 10.46 18.87
C PHE A 87 -2.99 9.63 18.13
N GLY A 88 -2.27 8.78 18.88
CA GLY A 88 -1.06 8.08 18.45
C GLY A 88 -1.25 6.71 17.78
N ASN A 89 -2.30 6.51 16.98
CA ASN A 89 -2.55 5.20 16.33
C ASN A 89 -1.55 4.84 15.19
N ASN A 90 -0.68 5.79 14.83
CA ASN A 90 0.35 5.67 13.79
C ASN A 90 -0.21 5.28 12.39
N ASN A 91 -1.45 5.65 12.10
CA ASN A 91 -2.00 5.58 10.76
C ASN A 91 -1.49 6.76 9.93
N LEU A 92 -1.35 6.56 8.61
CA LEU A 92 -0.77 7.54 7.67
C LEU A 92 0.71 7.83 7.95
N MET A 93 1.07 8.38 9.12
CA MET A 93 2.41 8.88 9.46
C MET A 93 2.78 8.71 10.93
N MET A 94 4.08 8.48 11.18
CA MET A 94 4.86 8.77 12.40
C MET A 94 6.34 8.62 12.03
N GLY A 95 7.21 9.45 12.62
CA GLY A 95 8.65 9.20 12.76
C GLY A 95 9.53 9.93 11.75
N HIS A 96 10.55 10.62 12.26
CA HIS A 96 11.54 11.40 11.52
C HIS A 96 12.56 10.48 10.83
N ASP A 97 12.12 9.66 9.89
CA ASP A 97 13.00 8.79 9.10
C ASP A 97 12.80 9.13 7.62
N LEU A 98 13.45 10.21 7.21
CA LEU A 98 13.91 10.38 5.83
C LEU A 98 15.19 9.56 5.57
N ASP A 99 15.58 8.67 6.49
CA ASP A 99 16.74 7.79 6.36
C ASP A 99 16.45 6.39 6.92
N ASP A 100 15.35 5.77 6.47
CA ASP A 100 15.33 4.31 6.43
C ASP A 100 16.18 3.93 5.21
N GLY A 101 17.47 3.69 5.46
CA GLY A 101 18.36 3.02 4.53
C GLY A 101 17.67 1.78 4.00
N ALA A 102 17.03 1.91 2.84
CA ALA A 102 16.44 0.81 2.13
C ALA A 102 17.61 -0.11 1.78
N THR A 103 17.79 -1.16 2.56
CA THR A 103 18.49 -2.33 2.05
C THR A 103 17.79 -2.69 0.74
N PRO A 104 18.54 -2.88 -0.36
CA PRO A 104 17.93 -3.22 -1.63
C PRO A 104 17.04 -4.43 -1.41
N VAL A 105 15.75 -4.30 -1.76
CA VAL A 105 14.90 -5.47 -1.88
C VAL A 105 15.58 -6.33 -2.94
N GLN A 106 16.13 -7.46 -2.51
CA GLN A 106 16.71 -8.43 -3.41
C GLN A 106 15.56 -8.92 -4.28
N GLU A 107 15.60 -8.56 -5.56
CA GLU A 107 14.67 -9.03 -6.58
C GLU A 107 14.46 -10.54 -6.38
N PRO A 108 13.23 -11.02 -6.17
CA PRO A 108 12.99 -12.45 -6.18
C PRO A 108 13.46 -12.97 -7.54
N SER A 109 14.31 -13.99 -7.52
CA SER A 109 14.77 -14.65 -8.74
C SER A 109 13.56 -14.94 -9.62
N ASN A 110 13.51 -14.32 -10.82
CA ASN A 110 12.47 -14.57 -11.80
C ASN A 110 12.40 -16.07 -12.06
N VAL A 111 11.41 -16.74 -11.47
CA VAL A 111 11.00 -18.06 -11.93
C VAL A 111 10.26 -17.80 -13.23
N MET A 112 10.99 -17.96 -14.34
CA MET A 112 10.44 -17.92 -15.68
C MET A 112 9.36 -19.00 -15.77
N LEU A 113 8.09 -18.60 -15.68
CA LEU A 113 7.00 -19.50 -16.04
C LEU A 113 7.06 -19.71 -17.56
N PRO A 114 7.08 -20.96 -18.04
CA PRO A 114 7.20 -21.22 -19.47
C PRO A 114 6.00 -20.61 -20.20
N SER A 115 6.30 -19.76 -21.18
CA SER A 115 5.35 -19.26 -22.16
C SER A 115 4.63 -20.45 -22.81
N LYS A 116 3.31 -20.51 -22.65
CA LYS A 116 2.44 -21.34 -23.48
C LYS A 116 1.88 -20.45 -24.59
N LEU A 117 2.71 -20.20 -25.59
CA LEU A 117 2.32 -19.90 -26.97
C LEU A 117 3.14 -20.82 -27.86
#